data_AF-A0A4P9VWM3-F1
#
_entry.id   AF-A0A4P9VWM3-F1
#
_cell.length_a   1.000
_cell.length_b   1.000
_cell.length_c   1.000
_cell.angle_alpha   90.00
_cell.angle_beta   90.00
_cell.angle_gamma   90.00
#
_symmetry.space_group_name_H-M   'P 1'
#
loop_
_entity.id
_entity.type
_entity.pdbx_description
1 polymer ?
#
loop_
_entity_poly.entity_id
_entity_poly.type
_entity_poly.pdbx_seq_one_letter_code
_entity_poly.pdbx_strand_id
1 'polypeptide(L)'
;LQSHYLDWPTEDVHDWRKTKNFMLKILEESGLLEEGDPEDDIGNRGDFVLHLISKIESNGFGLWSPKKGVCMGRAIFPRASYFNHSCDPNCECIQDGMIMTIRTKRPVEEGEASLTISYIDTNLPLGARRARLQEEYFFTCGCERCNAESNGTAPARKL
;
A
#
# COMPACT_ATOMS: atom_id res chain seq x y z
N LEU A 1 -7.82 -6.97 -0.24
CA LEU A 1 -6.80 -7.57 0.67
C LEU A 1 -7.37 -8.79 1.38
N GLN A 2 -6.54 -9.79 1.69
CA GLN A 2 -6.94 -10.99 2.45
C GLN A 2 -7.68 -10.65 3.75
N SER A 3 -7.23 -9.61 4.46
CA SER A 3 -7.84 -9.12 5.70
C SER A 3 -9.32 -8.72 5.57
N HIS A 4 -9.77 -8.41 4.36
CA HIS A 4 -11.14 -8.00 4.04
C HIS A 4 -11.88 -9.01 3.18
N TYR A 5 -11.31 -10.21 2.97
CA TYR A 5 -11.92 -11.24 2.13
C TYR A 5 -13.35 -11.60 2.59
N LEU A 6 -13.63 -11.51 3.90
CA LEU A 6 -14.96 -11.75 4.46
C LEU A 6 -15.96 -10.62 4.15
N ASP A 7 -15.48 -9.42 3.82
CA ASP A 7 -16.28 -8.24 3.50
C ASP A 7 -16.55 -8.11 1.98
N TRP A 8 -16.00 -9.02 1.16
CA TRP A 8 -16.11 -8.93 -0.30
C TRP A 8 -17.51 -9.30 -0.81
N PRO A 9 -17.98 -8.66 -1.89
CA PRO A 9 -19.15 -9.13 -2.64
C PRO A 9 -19.03 -10.61 -3.04
N THR A 10 -20.14 -11.32 -3.03
CA THR A 10 -20.18 -12.77 -3.35
C THR A 10 -19.58 -13.09 -4.73
N GLU A 11 -19.77 -12.20 -5.71
CA GLU A 11 -19.22 -12.34 -7.06
C GLU A 11 -17.69 -12.28 -7.07
N ASP A 12 -17.11 -11.31 -6.35
CA ASP A 12 -15.65 -11.16 -6.21
C ASP A 12 -15.04 -12.37 -5.51
N VAL A 13 -15.71 -12.89 -4.47
CA VAL A 13 -15.28 -14.11 -3.78
C VAL A 13 -15.27 -15.31 -4.73
N HIS A 14 -16.27 -15.42 -5.62
CA HIS A 14 -16.37 -16.51 -6.59
C HIS A 14 -15.27 -16.43 -7.66
N ASP A 15 -15.05 -15.25 -8.22
CA ASP A 15 -14.02 -15.05 -9.24
C ASP A 15 -12.60 -15.15 -8.67
N TRP A 16 -12.40 -14.72 -7.43
CA TRP A 16 -11.18 -15.00 -6.69
C TRP A 16 -10.93 -16.50 -6.55
N ARG A 17 -11.93 -17.30 -6.15
CA ARG A 17 -11.76 -18.75 -6.00
C ARG A 17 -11.37 -19.45 -7.30
N LYS A 18 -11.95 -19.04 -8.45
CA LYS A 18 -11.54 -19.55 -9.77
C LYS A 18 -10.09 -19.21 -10.10
N THR A 19 -9.74 -17.93 -9.93
CA THR A 19 -8.39 -17.42 -10.26
C THR A 19 -7.33 -18.04 -9.34
N LYS A 20 -7.65 -18.20 -8.05
CA LYS A 20 -6.80 -18.87 -7.05
C LYS A 20 -6.41 -20.27 -7.51
N ASN A 21 -7.37 -21.08 -7.93
CA ASN A 21 -7.09 -22.46 -8.36
C ASN A 21 -6.20 -22.51 -9.60
N PHE A 22 -6.39 -21.59 -10.54
CA PHE A 22 -5.53 -21.46 -11.71
C PHE A 22 -4.09 -21.07 -11.33
N MET A 23 -3.91 -20.07 -10.46
CA MET A 23 -2.59 -19.63 -10.00
C MET A 23 -1.86 -20.71 -9.20
N LEU A 24 -2.55 -21.39 -8.28
CA LEU A 24 -1.97 -22.49 -7.51
C LEU A 24 -1.45 -23.58 -8.43
N LYS A 25 -2.23 -23.98 -9.44
CA LYS A 25 -1.82 -24.99 -10.41
C LYS A 25 -0.53 -24.59 -11.13
N ILE A 26 -0.42 -23.35 -11.62
CA ILE A 26 0.79 -22.85 -12.28
C ILE A 26 1.98 -22.88 -11.33
N LEU A 27 1.80 -22.41 -10.11
CA LEU A 27 2.87 -22.31 -9.12
C LEU A 27 3.35 -23.71 -8.68
N GLU A 28 2.44 -24.67 -8.53
CA GLU A 28 2.78 -26.07 -8.26
C GLU A 28 3.53 -26.71 -9.43
N GLU A 29 3.03 -26.57 -10.67
CA GLU A 29 3.67 -27.10 -11.86
C GLU A 29 5.05 -26.49 -12.12
N SER A 30 5.28 -25.24 -11.69
CA SER A 30 6.57 -24.57 -11.80
C SER A 30 7.60 -25.01 -10.75
N GLY A 31 7.20 -25.75 -9.72
CA GLY A 31 8.05 -26.11 -8.59
C GLY A 31 8.41 -24.94 -7.67
N LEU A 32 7.75 -23.78 -7.82
CA LEU A 32 7.97 -22.58 -6.99
C LEU A 32 7.28 -22.65 -5.63
N LEU A 33 6.32 -23.57 -5.46
CA LEU A 33 5.73 -23.88 -4.16
C LEU A 33 6.36 -25.18 -3.65
N GLU A 34 7.24 -25.07 -2.67
CA GLU A 34 7.77 -26.23 -1.95
C GLU A 34 6.63 -26.96 -1.19
N GLU A 35 6.84 -28.24 -0.87
CA GLU A 35 5.96 -28.96 0.07
C GLU A 35 6.05 -28.24 1.43
N GLY A 36 4.91 -27.75 1.93
CA GLY A 36 4.87 -26.82 3.06
C GLY A 36 5.50 -27.40 4.33
N ASP A 37 6.14 -26.53 5.12
CA ASP A 37 6.57 -26.85 6.48
C ASP A 37 5.32 -27.18 7.34
N PRO A 38 5.23 -28.38 7.96
CA PRO A 38 4.10 -28.75 8.78
C PRO A 38 3.88 -27.84 10.01
N GLU A 39 4.84 -26.98 10.36
CA GLU A 39 4.72 -25.99 11.46
C GLU A 39 4.18 -24.62 11.02
N ASP A 40 4.00 -24.36 9.72
CA ASP A 40 3.52 -23.08 9.22
C ASP A 40 1.97 -22.98 9.37
N ASP A 41 1.51 -22.24 10.37
CA ASP A 41 0.11 -21.98 10.75
C ASP A 41 -0.70 -21.19 9.68
N ILE A 42 -0.15 -21.04 8.46
CA ILE A 42 -0.84 -20.45 7.31
C ILE A 42 -1.72 -21.53 6.70
N GLY A 43 -2.95 -21.64 7.21
CA GLY A 43 -3.95 -22.62 6.77
C GLY A 43 -4.01 -22.78 5.24
N ASN A 44 -3.65 -23.95 4.74
CA ASN A 44 -3.69 -24.34 3.32
C ASN A 44 -2.86 -23.43 2.36
N ARG A 45 -2.09 -24.05 1.45
CA ARG A 45 -1.27 -23.41 0.40
C ARG A 45 -2.01 -22.32 -0.40
N GLY A 46 -3.33 -22.41 -0.52
CA GLY A 46 -4.16 -21.38 -1.14
C GLY A 46 -4.20 -20.03 -0.41
N ASP A 47 -4.04 -20.01 0.91
CA ASP A 47 -4.04 -18.77 1.68
C ASP A 47 -2.68 -18.08 1.61
N PHE A 48 -1.59 -18.83 1.41
CA PHE A 48 -0.26 -18.28 1.19
C PHE A 48 -0.20 -17.37 -0.06
N VAL A 49 -0.77 -17.82 -1.19
CA VAL A 49 -0.77 -17.03 -2.44
C VAL A 49 -1.58 -15.75 -2.26
N LEU A 50 -2.76 -15.82 -1.66
CA LEU A 50 -3.59 -14.65 -1.36
C LEU A 50 -2.88 -13.68 -0.41
N HIS A 51 -2.20 -14.23 0.60
CA HIS A 51 -1.43 -13.49 1.58
C HIS A 51 -0.28 -12.73 0.91
N LEU A 52 0.48 -13.40 0.04
CA LEU A 52 1.58 -12.80 -0.69
C LEU A 52 1.10 -11.70 -1.64
N ILE A 53 0.05 -11.95 -2.43
CA ILE A 53 -0.55 -10.93 -3.30
C ILE A 53 -1.02 -9.74 -2.48
N SER A 54 -1.68 -9.98 -1.34
CA SER A 54 -2.14 -8.90 -0.45
C SER A 54 -0.96 -8.07 0.07
N LYS A 55 0.15 -8.71 0.46
CA LYS A 55 1.37 -8.01 0.87
C LYS A 55 1.94 -7.17 -0.27
N ILE A 56 2.00 -7.70 -1.49
CA ILE A 56 2.52 -6.97 -2.65
C ILE A 56 1.64 -5.76 -2.99
N GLU A 57 0.32 -5.94 -3.00
CA GLU A 57 -0.62 -4.88 -3.34
C GLU A 57 -0.65 -3.76 -2.30
N SER A 58 -0.60 -4.09 -1.00
CA SER A 58 -0.57 -3.10 0.07
C SER A 58 0.77 -2.37 0.22
N ASN A 59 1.89 -3.04 -0.06
CA ASN A 59 3.22 -2.55 0.31
C ASN A 59 4.11 -2.21 -0.90
N GLY A 60 3.61 -2.43 -2.12
CA GLY A 60 4.35 -2.21 -3.35
C GLY A 60 4.40 -0.74 -3.75
N PHE A 61 5.60 -0.25 -4.00
CA PHE A 61 5.88 1.09 -4.51
C PHE A 61 5.98 1.06 -6.03
N GLY A 62 5.44 2.08 -6.70
CA GLY A 62 5.64 2.23 -8.14
C GLY A 62 7.10 2.52 -8.48
N LEU A 63 7.64 1.84 -9.50
CA LEU A 63 8.95 2.13 -10.08
C LEU A 63 8.77 3.10 -11.24
N TRP A 64 9.29 4.32 -11.13
CA TRP A 64 9.08 5.35 -12.13
C TRP A 64 10.28 5.53 -13.05
N SER A 65 10.03 5.69 -14.35
CA SER A 65 11.07 6.02 -15.32
C SER A 65 11.58 7.45 -15.09
N PRO A 66 12.88 7.66 -14.78
CA PRO A 66 13.40 9.00 -14.52
C PRO A 66 13.25 9.96 -15.72
N LYS A 67 13.28 9.41 -16.95
CA LYS A 67 13.22 10.20 -18.19
C LYS A 67 11.79 10.46 -18.68
N LYS A 68 10.87 9.55 -18.40
CA LYS A 68 9.51 9.55 -19.00
C LYS A 68 8.40 9.87 -18.00
N GLY A 69 8.68 9.81 -16.69
CA GLY A 69 7.66 10.02 -15.66
C GLY A 69 6.54 8.98 -15.66
N VAL A 70 6.74 7.84 -16.32
CA VAL A 70 5.77 6.74 -16.40
C VAL A 70 6.14 5.64 -15.41
N CYS A 71 5.14 5.03 -14.80
CA CYS A 71 5.33 3.84 -13.96
C CYS A 71 5.70 2.65 -14.85
N MET A 72 6.83 2.02 -14.58
CA MET A 72 7.37 0.87 -15.31
C MET A 72 7.08 -0.47 -14.62
N GLY A 73 6.67 -0.46 -13.35
CA GLY A 73 6.41 -1.65 -12.56
C GLY A 73 6.24 -1.35 -11.07
N ARG A 74 6.32 -2.38 -10.23
CA ARG A 74 6.30 -2.25 -8.77
C ARG A 74 7.57 -2.84 -8.15
N ALA A 75 7.99 -2.26 -7.04
CA ALA A 75 9.05 -2.79 -6.19
C ALA A 75 8.59 -2.88 -4.73
N ILE A 76 9.15 -3.85 -4.02
CA ILE A 76 8.92 -4.02 -2.59
C ILE A 76 10.14 -3.46 -1.85
N PHE A 77 9.91 -2.48 -1.00
CA PHE A 77 10.91 -1.91 -0.11
C PHE A 77 10.48 -2.14 1.34
N PRO A 78 10.78 -3.31 1.94
CA PRO A 78 10.18 -3.71 3.22
C PRO A 78 10.32 -2.66 4.33
N ARG A 79 11.47 -1.98 4.40
CA ARG A 79 11.72 -0.91 5.38
C ARG A 79 10.87 0.34 5.13
N ALA A 80 10.64 0.69 3.87
CA ALA A 80 9.81 1.84 3.51
C ALA A 80 8.32 1.55 3.73
N SER A 81 7.90 0.28 3.60
CA SER A 81 6.51 -0.14 3.80
C SER A 81 5.98 0.04 5.23
N TYR A 82 6.84 0.26 6.23
CA TYR A 82 6.44 0.56 7.60
C TYR A 82 5.94 2.00 7.81
N PHE A 83 6.23 2.91 6.88
CA PHE A 83 5.85 4.32 7.02
C PHE A 83 4.38 4.48 6.67
N ASN A 84 3.59 4.94 7.65
CA ASN A 84 2.17 5.22 7.45
C ASN A 84 1.93 6.44 6.55
N HIS A 85 0.67 6.57 6.10
CA HIS A 85 0.23 7.69 5.28
C HIS A 85 -0.03 8.97 6.09
N SER A 86 0.34 10.12 5.52
CA SER A 86 -0.25 11.43 5.84
C SER A 86 -0.45 12.25 4.56
N CYS A 87 -1.54 13.03 4.48
CA CYS A 87 -1.74 14.01 3.41
C CYS A 87 -0.86 15.28 3.58
N ASP A 88 -0.20 15.39 4.72
CA ASP A 88 0.88 16.34 4.99
C ASP A 88 2.05 15.58 5.65
N PRO A 89 2.84 14.83 4.86
CA PRO A 89 3.84 13.92 5.40
C PRO A 89 5.11 14.66 5.83
N ASN A 90 5.68 14.25 6.96
CA ASN A 90 6.95 14.77 7.46
C ASN A 90 8.18 14.13 6.77
N CYS A 91 7.98 13.10 5.96
CA CYS A 91 9.00 12.49 5.12
C CYS A 91 8.67 12.58 3.63
N GLU A 92 9.70 12.46 2.79
CA GLU A 92 9.58 12.25 1.35
C GLU A 92 10.29 10.97 0.92
N CYS A 93 9.75 10.32 -0.11
CA CYS A 93 10.33 9.17 -0.77
C CYS A 93 11.10 9.64 -2.00
N ILE A 94 12.40 9.36 -2.05
CA ILE A 94 13.26 9.65 -3.18
C ILE A 94 13.72 8.31 -3.75
N GLN A 95 13.40 8.07 -5.01
CA GLN A 95 13.76 6.86 -5.70
C GLN A 95 14.88 7.15 -6.72
N ASP A 96 16.01 6.45 -6.57
CA ASP A 96 17.10 6.43 -7.55
C ASP A 96 17.31 4.99 -8.03
N GLY A 97 16.77 4.68 -9.21
CA GLY A 97 16.73 3.31 -9.73
C GLY A 97 15.99 2.36 -8.78
N MET A 98 16.73 1.41 -8.19
CA MET A 98 16.22 0.43 -7.21
C MET A 98 16.53 0.81 -5.75
N ILE A 99 16.98 2.05 -5.49
CA ILE A 99 17.27 2.53 -4.15
C ILE A 99 16.13 3.46 -3.71
N MET A 100 15.48 3.11 -2.60
CA MET A 100 14.49 3.95 -1.92
C MET A 100 15.16 4.67 -0.75
N THR A 101 15.18 6.00 -0.80
CA THR A 101 15.64 6.86 0.29
C THR A 101 14.44 7.57 0.90
N ILE A 102 14.25 7.43 2.21
CA ILE A 102 13.27 8.21 2.96
C ILE A 102 14.00 9.34 3.68
N ARG A 103 13.61 10.58 3.41
CA ARG A 103 14.22 11.78 4.00
C ARG A 103 13.19 12.57 4.77
N THR A 104 13.53 13.04 5.96
CA THR A 104 12.68 13.97 6.72
C THR A 104 12.73 15.35 6.06
N LYS A 105 11.57 16.01 5.98
CA LYS A 105 11.44 17.36 5.39
C LYS A 105 11.74 18.48 6.39
N ARG A 106 11.82 18.12 7.67
CA ARG A 106 12.11 19.01 8.79
C ARG A 106 12.81 18.20 9.89
N PRO A 107 13.43 18.86 10.89
CA PRO A 107 13.82 18.20 12.12
C PRO A 107 12.64 17.43 12.72
N VAL A 108 12.93 16.24 13.26
CA VAL A 108 11.98 15.38 13.95
C VAL A 108 12.58 15.09 15.32
N GLU A 109 11.81 15.34 16.37
CA GLU A 109 12.23 15.12 17.74
C GLU A 109 12.02 13.65 18.16
N GLU A 110 12.80 13.19 19.13
CA GLU A 110 12.55 11.88 19.74
C GLU A 110 11.19 11.88 20.43
N GLY A 111 10.38 10.85 20.17
CA GLY A 111 9.02 10.74 20.72
C GLY A 111 7.97 11.59 20.00
N GLU A 112 8.32 12.29 18.90
CA GLU A 112 7.32 12.85 18.00
C GLU A 112 6.41 11.75 17.44
N ALA A 113 5.22 12.13 16.99
CA ALA A 113 4.33 11.24 16.25
C ALA A 113 5.05 10.51 15.10
N SER A 114 4.40 9.46 14.58
CA SER A 114 4.98 8.58 13.56
C SER A 114 5.53 9.33 12.35
N LEU A 115 6.68 8.87 11.85
CA LEU A 115 7.18 9.26 10.54
C LEU A 115 6.18 8.80 9.46
N THR A 116 5.82 9.70 8.56
CA THR A 116 4.79 9.46 7.55
C THR A 116 5.26 9.87 6.17
N ILE A 117 4.79 9.11 5.17
CA ILE A 117 4.97 9.40 3.75
C ILE A 117 3.59 9.64 3.11
N SER A 118 3.53 10.06 1.84
CA SER A 118 2.28 10.04 1.09
C SER A 118 2.21 8.79 0.23
N TYR A 119 1.02 8.20 0.14
CA TYR A 119 0.72 7.05 -0.72
C TYR A 119 0.08 7.49 -2.04
N ILE A 120 -0.44 8.72 -2.07
CA ILE A 120 -1.27 9.26 -3.15
C ILE A 120 -0.82 10.70 -3.48
N ASP A 121 -1.35 11.25 -4.57
CA ASP A 121 -1.20 12.67 -4.86
C ASP A 121 -1.97 13.53 -3.84
N THR A 122 -1.23 14.31 -3.05
CA THR A 122 -1.80 15.19 -2.00
C THR A 122 -2.33 16.52 -2.54
N ASN A 123 -2.16 16.79 -3.84
CA ASN A 123 -2.72 17.96 -4.51
C ASN A 123 -4.23 17.82 -4.77
N LEU A 124 -4.76 16.60 -4.73
CA LEU A 124 -6.19 16.32 -4.88
C LEU A 124 -7.02 16.95 -3.74
N PRO A 125 -8.31 17.28 -3.98
CA PRO A 125 -9.24 17.73 -2.94
C PRO A 125 -9.46 16.67 -1.85
N LEU A 126 -9.89 17.08 -0.65
CA LEU A 126 -10.10 16.19 0.51
C LEU A 126 -10.91 14.93 0.17
N GLY A 127 -12.06 15.09 -0.48
CA GLY A 127 -12.95 13.99 -0.84
C GLY A 127 -12.27 12.98 -1.77
N ALA A 128 -11.54 13.47 -2.78
CA ALA A 128 -10.79 12.61 -3.71
C ALA A 128 -9.63 11.88 -3.02
N ARG A 129 -8.91 12.54 -2.10
CA ARG A 129 -7.84 11.90 -1.32
C ARG A 129 -8.39 10.76 -0.45
N ARG A 130 -9.47 11.00 0.29
CA ARG A 130 -10.09 9.97 1.15
C ARG A 130 -10.71 8.84 0.33
N ALA A 131 -11.38 9.14 -0.78
CA ALA A 131 -11.94 8.12 -1.66
C ALA A 131 -10.85 7.17 -2.19
N ARG A 132 -9.74 7.73 -2.68
CA ARG A 132 -8.61 6.93 -3.18
C ARG A 132 -7.96 6.08 -2.08
N LEU A 133 -7.74 6.63 -0.89
CA LEU A 133 -7.18 5.86 0.24
C LEU A 133 -8.13 4.76 0.71
N GLN A 134 -9.44 5.00 0.66
CA GLN A 134 -10.43 3.98 1.00
C GLN A 134 -10.48 2.86 -0.04
N GLU A 135 -10.38 3.20 -1.33
CA GLU A 135 -10.39 2.24 -2.45
C GLU A 135 -9.12 1.39 -2.50
N GLU A 136 -7.95 2.02 -2.41
CA GLU A 136 -6.66 1.35 -2.62
C GLU A 136 -6.08 0.76 -1.30
N TYR A 137 -6.34 1.40 -0.15
CA TYR A 137 -5.72 1.08 1.13
C TYR A 137 -6.71 0.80 2.26
N PHE A 138 -8.03 0.83 1.99
CA PHE A 138 -9.09 0.45 2.92
C PHE A 138 -9.13 1.25 4.23
N PHE A 139 -8.64 2.50 4.23
CA PHE A 139 -8.73 3.39 5.38
C PHE A 139 -9.11 4.82 5.01
N THR A 140 -9.71 5.52 5.97
CA THR A 140 -9.98 6.96 5.88
C THR A 140 -8.90 7.75 6.62
N CYS A 141 -8.19 8.63 5.92
CA CYS A 141 -7.13 9.44 6.52
C CYS A 141 -7.66 10.47 7.52
N GLY A 142 -7.12 10.39 8.75
CA GLY A 142 -7.36 11.30 9.87
C GLY A 142 -6.18 12.19 10.25
N CYS A 143 -5.23 12.45 9.33
CA CYS A 143 -4.13 13.39 9.59
C CYS A 143 -4.63 14.82 9.86
N GLU A 144 -3.78 15.65 10.48
CA GLU A 144 -4.09 17.03 10.86
C GLU A 144 -4.68 17.84 9.70
N ARG A 145 -4.04 17.78 8.52
CA ARG A 145 -4.53 18.46 7.31
C ARG A 145 -5.95 18.02 6.92
N CYS A 146 -6.23 16.71 6.91
CA CYS A 146 -7.55 16.21 6.55
C CYS A 146 -8.63 16.60 7.58
N ASN A 147 -8.29 16.62 8.87
CA ASN A 147 -9.20 17.05 9.92
C ASN A 147 -9.48 18.55 9.83
N ALA A 148 -8.44 19.37 9.61
CA ALA A 148 -8.60 20.81 9.43
C ALA A 148 -9.48 21.14 8.21
N GLU A 149 -9.24 20.50 7.06
CA GLU A 149 -10.06 20.64 5.84
C GLU A 149 -11.51 20.19 6.07
N SER A 150 -11.75 19.11 6.84
CA SER A 150 -13.12 18.64 7.16
C SER A 150 -13.89 19.63 8.03
N ASN A 151 -13.19 20.28 8.97
CA ASN A 151 -13.80 21.20 9.92
C ASN A 151 -13.91 22.64 9.37
N GLY A 152 -13.52 22.88 8.11
CA GLY A 152 -13.51 24.23 7.53
C GLY A 152 -12.46 25.16 8.15
N THR A 153 -11.45 24.61 8.83
CA THR A 153 -10.38 25.35 9.53
C THR A 153 -9.05 25.34 8.76
N ALA A 154 -9.03 24.74 7.57
CA ALA A 154 -7.83 24.67 6.76
C ALA A 154 -7.39 26.07 6.30
N PRO A 155 -6.08 26.39 6.39
CA PRO A 155 -5.56 27.61 5.81
C PRO A 155 -5.77 27.60 4.28
N ALA A 156 -6.03 28.78 3.70
CA ALA A 156 -6.14 28.94 2.25
C ALA A 156 -4.85 28.43 1.57
N ARG A 157 -5.00 27.59 0.52
CA ARG A 157 -3.84 27.08 -0.24
C ARG A 157 -3.01 28.26 -0.76
N LYS A 158 -1.74 28.31 -0.37
CA LYS A 158 -0.72 29.04 -1.14
C LYS A 158 -0.40 28.16 -2.35
N LEU A 159 -0.98 28.51 -3.50
CA LEU A 159 -0.56 27.98 -4.80
C LEU A 159 0.85 28.51 -5.13
#